data_AF-A0A951USG6-F1
#
_entry.id   AF-A0A951USG6-F1
#
_cell.length_a   1.000
_cell.length_b   1.000
_cell.length_c   1.000
_cell.angle_alpha   90.00
_cell.angle_beta   90.00
_cell.angle_gamma   90.00
#
_symmetry.space_group_name_H-M   'P 1'
#
loop_
_entity.id
_entity.type
_entity.pdbx_description
1 polymer ?
#
loop_
_entity_poly.entity_id
_entity_poly.type
_entity_poly.pdbx_seq_one_letter_code
_entity_poly.pdbx_strand_id
1 'polypeptide(L)'
;MDCSFLDIAKSFLLEKVAVVASEIDSNPDALFQALRGLGELGLLALRVPCQWGGKEASEESFGDFQELVARYSGALAFLLTQHESAAGMLVASSNSTLQEEYLPRMGNGEVLLGVGFSHLRRGGEPLMTAIPVDGGYLLDGVVPWVTGYNCFHEFIVAATLSNGGAVFGVVPFSDRLVGQERGSITFSLPLELAAMPSTNTVSVSFNGWFLPQECVVFIKPPDWIHENDKKNVLKATFLATGCALAGLDIVEVASLKNLPFITDAFGCLQQELNDCRTAIRDAQQNLLGMTEKLQLRAWAIDLATRIAHAAVTVSSGVANYKHHHAQRVYREALVFTVTGQTSDVMEATLQRLTLRTPPQPSPQAGREEEGFSASRKNQIIHLSHVIDIDIPQWEGDPEVDFDTVAELEKDGYYLRRFSMGEHSATHINAPKSFYLNGVGIDEYPAESLFISAVVIDIRRAAVNADYTLTVGDVLAWEKEHGEMAGGCVVLLYTGWQEKWGDRNAFMNRDGAGNVHFPGFGQDVIQFLVDERQIAGVGIDTHGVDSGLDTTFAINHIVLEKPRIVLENLTNLDKLPSKGIMLAIAPLLLRGGSGSPVGVLALF
;
A
#
# COMPACT_ATOMS: atom_id res chain seq x y z
N MET A 1 25.78 -13.31 26.34
CA MET A 1 25.01 -12.92 25.15
C MET A 1 25.28 -11.45 24.96
N ASP A 2 26.04 -11.08 23.94
CA ASP A 2 26.25 -9.66 23.63
C ASP A 2 24.90 -9.06 23.23
N CYS A 3 24.51 -7.99 23.93
CA CYS A 3 23.27 -7.25 23.68
C CYS A 3 23.41 -6.53 22.34
N SER A 4 22.42 -6.64 21.44
CA SER A 4 22.50 -5.94 20.15
C SER A 4 22.44 -4.43 20.36
N PHE A 5 22.95 -3.62 19.42
CA PHE A 5 22.84 -2.15 19.53
C PHE A 5 21.38 -1.68 19.52
N LEU A 6 20.47 -2.46 18.91
CA LEU A 6 19.02 -2.20 18.92
C LEU A 6 18.43 -2.41 20.32
N ASP A 7 18.87 -3.44 21.03
CA ASP A 7 18.43 -3.68 22.42
C ASP A 7 18.93 -2.58 23.36
N ILE A 8 20.18 -2.16 23.19
CA ILE A 8 20.78 -1.03 23.93
C ILE A 8 19.99 0.26 23.65
N ALA A 9 19.73 0.56 22.36
CA ALA A 9 18.94 1.72 21.96
C ALA A 9 17.53 1.66 22.57
N LYS A 10 16.86 0.50 22.51
CA LYS A 10 15.51 0.31 23.03
C LYS A 10 15.42 0.57 24.52
N SER A 11 16.35 0.03 25.31
CA SER A 11 16.40 0.27 26.76
C SER A 11 16.60 1.75 27.07
N PHE A 12 17.56 2.41 26.41
CA PHE A 12 17.78 3.86 26.59
C PHE A 12 16.55 4.69 26.20
N LEU A 13 15.94 4.40 25.05
CA LEU A 13 14.78 5.15 24.56
C LEU A 13 13.58 4.99 25.49
N LEU A 14 13.32 3.79 26.01
CA LEU A 14 12.25 3.55 26.97
C LEU A 14 12.49 4.26 28.31
N GLU A 15 13.70 4.13 28.86
CA GLU A 15 14.00 4.59 30.21
C GLU A 15 14.30 6.09 30.31
N LYS A 16 14.85 6.69 29.24
CA LYS A 16 15.37 8.06 29.26
C LYS A 16 14.66 9.00 28.31
N VAL A 17 14.16 8.52 27.17
CA VAL A 17 13.56 9.38 26.14
C VAL A 17 12.04 9.40 26.26
N ALA A 18 11.38 8.25 26.32
CA ALA A 18 9.93 8.12 26.33
C ALA A 18 9.28 8.93 27.48
N VAL A 19 9.90 8.92 28.66
CA VAL A 19 9.45 9.62 29.87
C VAL A 19 9.40 11.15 29.73
N VAL A 20 10.20 11.73 28.83
CA VAL A 20 10.29 13.19 28.60
C VAL A 20 10.05 13.56 27.14
N ALA A 21 9.51 12.66 26.32
CA ALA A 21 9.45 12.86 24.88
C ALA A 21 8.55 14.03 24.45
N SER A 22 7.54 14.41 25.23
CA SER A 22 6.77 15.64 25.01
C SER A 22 7.54 16.91 25.34
N GLU A 23 8.46 16.86 26.31
CA GLU A 23 9.37 17.97 26.60
C GLU A 23 10.38 18.12 25.47
N ILE A 24 11.00 17.00 25.03
CA ILE A 24 11.96 16.95 23.93
C ILE A 24 11.45 17.64 22.66
N ASP A 25 10.16 17.53 22.33
CA ASP A 25 9.58 18.17 21.13
C ASP A 25 9.51 19.71 21.23
N SER A 26 9.59 20.29 22.43
CA SER A 26 9.47 21.75 22.65
C SER A 26 10.67 22.40 23.34
N ASN A 27 11.60 21.61 23.89
CA ASN A 27 12.78 22.06 24.61
C ASN A 27 14.06 21.57 23.91
N PRO A 28 14.82 22.46 23.24
CA PRO A 28 16.09 22.10 22.60
C PRO A 28 17.11 21.46 23.55
N ASP A 29 17.21 21.92 24.80
CA ASP A 29 18.21 21.38 25.74
C ASP A 29 17.92 19.92 26.09
N ALA A 30 16.64 19.58 26.29
CA ALA A 30 16.19 18.21 26.51
C ALA A 30 16.46 17.32 25.29
N LEU A 31 16.20 17.84 24.08
CA LEU A 31 16.51 17.14 22.83
C LEU A 31 18.02 16.87 22.69
N PHE A 32 18.87 17.87 22.97
CA PHE A 32 20.32 17.73 22.85
C PHE A 32 20.89 16.82 23.94
N GLN A 33 20.27 16.77 25.12
CA GLN A 33 20.61 15.79 26.13
C GLN A 33 20.27 14.36 25.67
N ALA A 34 19.10 14.16 25.05
CA ALA A 34 18.72 12.86 24.50
C ALA A 34 19.68 12.41 23.37
N LEU A 35 20.08 13.32 22.48
CA LEU A 35 21.08 13.05 21.44
C LEU A 35 22.44 12.68 22.04
N ARG A 36 22.91 13.42 23.05
CA ARG A 36 24.16 13.09 23.78
C ARG A 36 24.12 11.71 24.40
N GLY A 37 22.99 11.31 24.99
CA GLY A 37 22.84 9.95 25.53
C GLY A 37 22.96 8.85 24.47
N LEU A 38 22.48 9.07 23.24
CA LEU A 38 22.76 8.15 22.12
C LEU A 38 24.25 8.15 21.73
N GLY A 39 24.93 9.30 21.82
CA GLY A 39 26.38 9.44 21.63
C GLY A 39 27.20 8.66 22.65
N GLU A 40 26.85 8.74 23.94
CA GLU A 40 27.50 7.96 25.00
C GLU A 40 27.42 6.44 24.77
N LEU A 41 26.42 5.99 24.01
CA LEU A 41 26.21 4.59 23.62
C LEU A 41 26.85 4.24 22.25
N GLY A 42 27.46 5.22 21.57
CA GLY A 42 28.08 5.06 20.26
C GLY A 42 27.06 4.84 19.13
N LEU A 43 25.88 5.45 19.22
CA LEU A 43 24.75 5.21 18.31
C LEU A 43 24.46 6.35 17.33
N LEU A 44 25.33 7.35 17.21
CA LEU A 44 25.07 8.53 16.37
C LEU A 44 25.47 8.37 14.89
N ALA A 45 26.27 7.35 14.57
CA ALA A 45 26.80 7.16 13.21
C ALA A 45 26.89 5.66 12.85
N LEU A 46 25.78 4.93 13.01
CA LEU A 46 25.76 3.46 12.93
C LEU A 46 26.27 2.87 11.62
N ARG A 47 26.10 3.59 10.51
CA ARG A 47 26.52 3.14 9.17
C ARG A 47 27.98 3.45 8.83
N VAL A 48 28.68 4.17 9.68
CA VAL A 48 30.12 4.42 9.49
C VAL A 48 30.87 3.08 9.59
N PRO A 49 31.82 2.79 8.67
CA PRO A 49 32.59 1.55 8.69
C PRO A 49 33.36 1.35 10.00
N CYS A 50 33.60 0.08 10.37
CA CYS A 50 34.29 -0.27 11.62
C CYS A 50 35.69 0.33 11.73
N GLN A 51 36.40 0.52 10.61
CA GLN A 51 37.74 1.14 10.57
C GLN A 51 37.76 2.58 11.11
N TRP A 52 36.60 3.25 11.10
CA TRP A 52 36.41 4.60 11.61
C TRP A 52 35.64 4.60 12.95
N GLY A 53 35.61 3.48 13.68
CA GLY A 53 34.93 3.38 14.97
C GLY A 53 33.40 3.33 14.91
N GLY A 54 32.81 3.25 13.71
CA GLY A 54 31.38 3.01 13.53
C GLY A 54 31.00 1.53 13.72
N LYS A 55 29.70 1.23 13.57
CA LYS A 55 29.17 -0.14 13.75
C LYS A 55 28.89 -0.88 12.44
N GLU A 56 29.08 -0.21 11.29
CA GLU A 56 28.82 -0.77 9.96
C GLU A 56 27.45 -1.47 9.84
N ALA A 57 26.42 -0.85 10.44
CA ALA A 57 25.08 -1.39 10.46
C ALA A 57 24.53 -1.59 9.03
N SER A 58 23.88 -2.73 8.80
CA SER A 58 23.17 -3.01 7.55
C SER A 58 22.02 -2.01 7.34
N GLU A 59 21.56 -1.85 6.10
CA GLU A 59 20.39 -1.01 5.79
C GLU A 59 19.14 -1.45 6.57
N GLU A 60 18.99 -2.76 6.80
CA GLU A 60 17.88 -3.33 7.58
C GLU A 60 17.94 -2.92 9.05
N SER A 61 19.05 -3.22 9.74
CA SER A 61 19.19 -2.88 11.16
C SER A 61 19.25 -1.37 11.40
N PHE A 62 19.70 -0.60 10.41
CA PHE A 62 19.62 0.85 10.44
C PHE A 62 18.17 1.35 10.32
N GLY A 63 17.38 0.78 9.41
CA GLY A 63 15.95 1.09 9.29
C GLY A 63 15.17 0.78 10.57
N ASP A 64 15.46 -0.36 11.20
CA ASP A 64 14.87 -0.73 12.50
C ASP A 64 15.24 0.27 13.60
N PHE A 65 16.48 0.74 13.61
CA PHE A 65 16.91 1.78 14.55
C PHE A 65 16.20 3.12 14.32
N GLN A 66 16.07 3.55 13.07
CA GLN A 66 15.36 4.80 12.73
C GLN A 66 13.88 4.73 13.15
N GLU A 67 13.22 3.61 12.87
CA GLU A 67 11.84 3.35 13.29
C GLU A 67 11.71 3.36 14.82
N LEU A 68 12.66 2.73 15.52
CA LEU A 68 12.69 2.68 16.98
C LEU A 68 12.86 4.06 17.61
N VAL A 69 13.80 4.88 17.14
CA VAL A 69 13.99 6.24 17.66
C VAL A 69 12.76 7.10 17.39
N ALA A 70 12.20 7.03 16.18
CA ALA A 70 11.02 7.81 15.79
C ALA A 70 9.76 7.42 16.58
N ARG A 71 9.64 6.16 17.03
CA ARG A 71 8.55 5.72 17.92
C ARG A 71 8.57 6.45 19.27
N TYR A 72 9.74 6.69 19.84
CA TYR A 72 9.84 7.31 21.16
C TYR A 72 10.00 8.83 21.11
N SER A 73 10.66 9.38 20.07
CA SER A 73 10.71 10.83 19.82
C SER A 73 11.01 11.12 18.34
N GLY A 74 10.04 11.72 17.65
CA GLY A 74 10.20 12.13 16.27
C GLY A 74 11.22 13.27 16.11
N ALA A 75 11.24 14.22 17.06
CA ALA A 75 12.24 15.29 17.08
C ALA A 75 13.69 14.76 17.21
N LEU A 76 13.91 13.76 18.07
CA LEU A 76 15.20 13.09 18.19
C LEU A 76 15.59 12.36 16.91
N ALA A 77 14.66 11.59 16.33
CA ALA A 77 14.90 10.88 15.08
C ALA A 77 15.23 11.84 13.92
N PHE A 78 14.52 12.97 13.84
CA PHE A 78 14.74 13.96 12.79
C PHE A 78 16.08 14.68 12.92
N LEU A 79 16.48 15.07 14.15
CA LEU A 79 17.78 15.67 14.41
C LEU A 79 18.92 14.68 14.14
N LEU A 80 18.79 13.44 14.62
CA LEU A 80 19.75 12.36 14.40
C LEU A 80 19.96 12.07 12.91
N THR A 81 18.88 12.06 12.11
CA THR A 81 18.94 11.85 10.66
C THR A 81 19.84 12.88 9.96
N GLN A 82 19.91 14.13 10.44
CA GLN A 82 20.80 15.14 9.86
C GLN A 82 22.26 14.75 10.05
N HIS A 83 22.60 14.27 11.25
CA HIS A 83 23.95 13.86 11.59
C HIS A 83 24.39 12.59 10.86
N GLU A 84 23.51 11.60 10.80
CA GLU A 84 23.75 10.36 10.06
C GLU A 84 23.88 10.61 8.55
N SER A 85 23.14 11.58 8.01
CA SER A 85 23.28 12.01 6.61
C SER A 85 24.67 12.61 6.35
N ALA A 86 25.15 13.47 7.26
CA ALA A 86 26.48 14.06 7.15
C ALA A 86 27.58 12.97 7.21
N ALA A 87 27.45 12.01 8.12
CA ALA A 87 28.36 10.87 8.22
C ALA A 87 28.40 10.05 6.93
N GLY A 88 27.23 9.74 6.36
CA GLY A 88 27.13 9.02 5.08
C GLY A 88 27.77 9.78 3.91
N MET A 89 27.66 11.11 3.88
CA MET A 89 28.29 11.94 2.86
C MET A 89 29.83 11.93 2.97
N LEU A 90 30.36 11.97 4.19
CA LEU A 90 31.81 11.87 4.45
C LEU A 90 32.35 10.48 4.10
N VAL A 91 31.62 9.40 4.43
CA VAL A 91 31.98 8.04 4.00
C VAL A 91 32.04 7.93 2.47
N ALA A 92 31.12 8.58 1.76
CA ALA A 92 31.09 8.59 0.29
C ALA A 92 32.07 9.59 -0.36
N SER A 93 32.78 10.39 0.44
CA SER A 93 33.75 11.38 -0.05
C SER A 93 35.06 10.71 -0.48
N SER A 94 35.79 11.35 -1.41
CA SER A 94 37.18 11.02 -1.72
C SER A 94 38.19 11.87 -0.93
N ASN A 95 37.73 12.78 -0.07
CA ASN A 95 38.57 13.64 0.75
C ASN A 95 38.98 12.90 2.02
N SER A 96 40.16 12.28 2.00
CA SER A 96 40.67 11.49 3.13
C SER A 96 40.92 12.31 4.38
N THR A 97 41.30 13.59 4.24
CA THR A 97 41.51 14.49 5.38
C THR A 97 40.21 14.69 6.16
N LEU A 98 39.10 14.95 5.48
CA LEU A 98 37.79 15.06 6.14
C LEU A 98 37.32 13.71 6.72
N GLN A 99 37.64 12.58 6.07
CA GLN A 99 37.32 11.27 6.62
C GLN A 99 38.05 11.01 7.94
N GLU A 100 39.36 11.27 7.97
CA GLU A 100 40.22 11.09 9.15
C GLU A 100 39.86 12.04 10.30
N GLU A 101 39.49 13.28 9.98
CA GLU A 101 39.16 14.29 10.98
C GLU A 101 37.81 14.04 11.66
N TYR A 102 36.79 13.65 10.89
CA TYR A 102 35.40 13.59 11.37
C TYR A 102 34.97 12.17 11.77
N LEU A 103 35.10 11.17 10.89
CA LEU A 103 34.41 9.88 11.04
C LEU A 103 34.69 9.17 12.37
N PRO A 104 35.94 9.11 12.90
CA PRO A 104 36.24 8.50 14.20
C PRO A 104 35.47 9.07 15.39
N ARG A 105 35.01 10.33 15.28
CA ARG A 105 34.48 11.14 16.38
C ARG A 105 32.97 11.39 16.27
N MET A 106 32.34 10.96 15.17
CA MET A 106 30.90 11.16 14.96
C MET A 106 30.06 10.17 15.77
N GLY A 107 30.47 8.90 15.84
CA GLY A 107 29.67 7.84 16.46
C GLY A 107 29.38 8.07 17.96
N ASN A 108 30.33 8.67 18.68
CA ASN A 108 30.23 8.96 20.11
C ASN A 108 29.80 10.40 20.42
N GLY A 109 29.60 11.24 19.39
CA GLY A 109 29.19 12.63 19.55
C GLY A 109 30.29 13.61 19.95
N GLU A 110 31.57 13.24 19.90
CA GLU A 110 32.68 14.18 20.04
C GLU A 110 32.69 15.24 18.92
N VAL A 111 32.18 14.87 17.75
CA VAL A 111 31.90 15.78 16.64
C VAL A 111 30.45 15.61 16.22
N LEU A 112 29.71 16.72 16.22
CA LEU A 112 28.33 16.79 15.75
C LEU A 112 28.24 17.73 14.54
N LEU A 113 27.82 17.16 13.42
CA LEU A 113 27.78 17.76 12.09
C LEU A 113 26.38 17.61 11.50
N GLY A 114 25.81 18.67 10.94
CA GLY A 114 24.50 18.65 10.26
C GLY A 114 24.59 18.69 8.73
N VAL A 115 23.44 18.92 8.08
CA VAL A 115 23.35 19.10 6.62
C VAL A 115 22.39 20.25 6.25
N GLY A 116 22.64 20.88 5.09
CA GLY A 116 21.84 21.98 4.57
C GLY A 116 21.85 22.05 3.04
N PHE A 117 21.14 21.14 2.36
CA PHE A 117 21.15 21.04 0.89
C PHE A 117 19.76 20.89 0.26
N SER A 118 18.68 20.98 1.03
CA SER A 118 17.31 20.72 0.55
C SER A 118 16.87 21.67 -0.58
N HIS A 119 17.44 22.88 -0.63
CA HIS A 119 17.16 23.87 -1.68
C HIS A 119 17.52 23.39 -3.08
N LEU A 120 18.44 22.41 -3.23
CA LEU A 120 18.78 21.83 -4.53
C LEU A 120 17.61 21.11 -5.21
N ARG A 121 16.56 20.73 -4.46
CA ARG A 121 15.36 20.09 -5.03
C ARG A 121 14.42 21.07 -5.71
N ARG A 122 14.62 22.38 -5.52
CA ARG A 122 13.76 23.42 -6.09
C ARG A 122 14.15 23.66 -7.55
N GLY A 123 13.17 23.67 -8.44
CA GLY A 123 13.38 24.14 -9.81
C GLY A 123 13.50 25.67 -9.86
N GLY A 124 14.03 26.18 -10.98
CA GLY A 124 14.22 27.61 -11.22
C GLY A 124 15.61 28.12 -10.84
N GLU A 125 15.72 29.42 -10.61
CA GLU A 125 16.99 30.06 -10.25
C GLU A 125 17.56 29.50 -8.92
N PRO A 126 18.84 29.13 -8.87
CA PRO A 126 19.45 28.60 -7.65
C PRO A 126 19.41 29.62 -6.50
N LEU A 127 18.97 29.18 -5.33
CA LEU A 127 18.99 30.01 -4.11
C LEU A 127 20.38 30.17 -3.52
N MET A 128 21.29 29.26 -3.86
CA MET A 128 22.64 29.19 -3.33
C MET A 128 23.58 28.82 -4.48
N THR A 129 24.61 29.62 -4.69
CA THR A 129 25.55 29.49 -5.82
C THR A 129 26.99 29.39 -5.35
N ALA A 130 27.82 28.78 -6.18
CA ALA A 130 29.25 28.66 -5.98
C ALA A 130 30.02 29.10 -7.22
N ILE A 131 31.01 29.98 -7.03
CA ILE A 131 31.94 30.41 -8.07
C ILE A 131 33.31 29.82 -7.77
N PRO A 132 33.90 29.00 -8.66
CA PRO A 132 35.26 28.51 -8.50
C PRO A 132 36.25 29.69 -8.44
N VAL A 133 37.15 29.67 -7.46
CA VAL A 133 38.25 30.62 -7.31
C VAL A 133 39.54 29.87 -6.97
N ASP A 134 40.67 30.57 -6.95
CA ASP A 134 41.92 29.95 -6.51
C ASP A 134 41.79 29.42 -5.08
N GLY A 135 42.18 28.16 -4.86
CA GLY A 135 42.10 27.47 -3.57
C GLY A 135 40.70 27.05 -3.10
N GLY A 136 39.61 27.25 -3.86
CA GLY A 136 38.27 26.83 -3.41
C GLY A 136 37.10 27.46 -4.17
N TYR A 137 36.05 27.82 -3.44
CA TYR A 137 34.80 28.35 -3.99
C TYR A 137 34.32 29.57 -3.21
N LEU A 138 33.73 30.57 -3.89
CA LEU A 138 32.94 31.62 -3.24
C LEU A 138 31.48 31.23 -3.25
N LEU A 139 30.90 31.14 -2.06
CA LEU A 139 29.52 30.77 -1.80
C LEU A 139 28.66 32.01 -1.57
N ASP A 140 27.55 32.12 -2.30
CA ASP A 140 26.63 33.25 -2.21
C ASP A 140 25.17 32.81 -2.34
N GLY A 141 24.31 33.28 -1.44
CA GLY A 141 22.88 32.99 -1.43
C GLY A 141 22.34 32.53 -0.08
N VAL A 142 21.23 31.78 -0.10
CA VAL A 142 20.48 31.39 1.09
C VAL A 142 20.19 29.89 1.09
N VAL A 143 20.43 29.28 2.24
CA VAL A 143 19.98 27.92 2.59
C VAL A 143 18.77 28.05 3.52
N PRO A 144 17.54 27.77 3.06
CA PRO A 144 16.33 28.11 3.82
C PRO A 144 16.15 27.28 5.10
N TRP A 145 16.61 26.03 5.09
CA TRP A 145 16.37 25.06 6.15
C TRP A 145 17.67 24.38 6.56
N VAL A 146 18.20 24.75 7.72
CA VAL A 146 19.34 24.10 8.35
C VAL A 146 18.98 23.77 9.79
N THR A 147 18.91 22.49 10.10
CA THR A 147 18.45 21.96 11.41
C THR A 147 19.63 21.62 12.31
N GLY A 148 19.46 21.79 13.63
CA GLY A 148 20.48 21.49 14.63
C GLY A 148 21.32 22.71 15.04
N TYR A 149 20.83 23.94 14.80
CA TYR A 149 21.49 25.15 15.26
C TYR A 149 21.64 25.14 16.80
N ASN A 150 22.81 25.52 17.29
CA ASN A 150 23.26 25.40 18.70
C ASN A 150 23.46 23.96 19.23
N CYS A 151 23.24 22.92 18.40
CA CYS A 151 23.60 21.54 18.72
C CYS A 151 24.84 21.09 17.96
N PHE A 152 24.84 21.34 16.66
CA PHE A 152 25.93 20.98 15.76
C PHE A 152 26.93 22.13 15.68
N HIS A 153 28.20 21.79 15.52
CA HIS A 153 29.28 22.77 15.41
C HIS A 153 29.46 23.25 13.97
N GLU A 154 29.20 22.36 13.02
CA GLU A 154 29.35 22.56 11.58
C GLU A 154 28.21 21.87 10.83
N PHE A 155 28.07 22.15 9.55
CA PHE A 155 27.19 21.42 8.65
C PHE A 155 27.76 21.32 7.24
N ILE A 156 27.31 20.32 6.49
CA ILE A 156 27.61 20.22 5.06
C ILE A 156 26.57 21.03 4.28
N VAL A 157 27.02 22.12 3.66
CA VAL A 157 26.23 22.94 2.76
C VAL A 157 26.40 22.47 1.31
N ALA A 158 25.40 22.75 0.47
CA ALA A 158 25.53 22.61 -0.98
C ALA A 158 25.28 23.94 -1.69
N ALA A 159 25.92 24.13 -2.84
CA ALA A 159 25.76 25.32 -3.67
C ALA A 159 25.89 24.98 -5.15
N THR A 160 25.04 25.58 -5.99
CA THR A 160 24.96 25.29 -7.41
C THR A 160 26.08 25.97 -8.19
N LEU A 161 26.73 25.23 -9.08
CA LEU A 161 27.78 25.69 -9.99
C LEU A 161 27.16 26.20 -11.30
N SER A 162 27.90 27.02 -12.05
CA SER A 162 27.44 27.58 -13.34
C SER A 162 27.13 26.54 -14.41
N ASN A 163 27.66 25.33 -14.28
CA ASN A 163 27.37 24.19 -15.16
C ASN A 163 26.13 23.38 -14.75
N GLY A 164 25.39 23.81 -13.72
CA GLY A 164 24.23 23.12 -13.16
C GLY A 164 24.55 22.01 -12.15
N GLY A 165 25.84 21.68 -11.95
CA GLY A 165 26.27 20.78 -10.87
C GLY A 165 26.22 21.45 -9.50
N ALA A 166 26.66 20.75 -8.46
CA ALA A 166 26.70 21.30 -7.10
C ALA A 166 27.99 20.91 -6.37
N VAL A 167 28.58 21.87 -5.66
CA VAL A 167 29.66 21.63 -4.70
C VAL A 167 29.08 21.46 -3.30
N PHE A 168 29.62 20.50 -2.54
CA PHE A 168 29.27 20.26 -1.15
C PHE A 168 30.50 20.48 -0.29
N GLY A 169 30.34 21.19 0.83
CA GLY A 169 31.46 21.54 1.70
C GLY A 169 31.05 21.69 3.16
N VAL A 170 32.00 21.45 4.07
CA VAL A 170 31.81 21.66 5.51
C VAL A 170 31.96 23.15 5.82
N VAL A 171 31.00 23.71 6.57
CA VAL A 171 30.98 25.11 7.01
C VAL A 171 30.55 25.23 8.48
N PRO A 172 30.99 26.26 9.21
CA PRO A 172 30.69 26.41 10.63
C PRO A 172 29.26 26.89 10.91
N PHE A 173 28.68 26.42 12.02
CA PHE A 173 27.50 27.04 12.66
C PHE A 173 27.92 28.23 13.54
N SER A 174 28.61 29.21 12.96
CA SER A 174 28.98 30.42 13.71
C SER A 174 28.99 31.64 12.81
N ASP A 175 28.48 32.76 13.34
CA ASP A 175 28.50 34.07 12.65
C ASP A 175 29.92 34.62 12.46
N ARG A 176 30.94 34.00 13.05
CA ARG A 176 32.26 34.60 13.14
C ARG A 176 33.07 34.45 11.86
N LEU A 177 33.36 35.62 11.29
CA LEU A 177 34.64 35.95 10.66
C LEU A 177 35.80 35.61 11.60
N VAL A 178 36.44 34.45 11.47
CA VAL A 178 37.73 34.20 12.14
C VAL A 178 38.80 33.92 11.08
N GLY A 179 39.59 34.95 10.78
CA GLY A 179 40.94 34.78 10.22
C GLY A 179 41.08 34.55 8.72
N GLN A 180 40.00 34.55 7.93
CA GLN A 180 40.08 34.53 6.45
C GLN A 180 39.30 35.72 5.85
N GLU A 181 39.97 36.50 5.00
CA GLU A 181 39.55 37.82 4.53
C GLU A 181 38.36 37.86 3.53
N ARG A 182 37.53 36.80 3.41
CA ARG A 182 36.48 36.76 2.38
C ARG A 182 35.14 36.16 2.84
N GLY A 183 34.16 37.06 3.02
CA GLY A 183 32.72 36.76 3.11
C GLY A 183 32.15 36.58 4.52
N SER A 184 30.84 36.38 4.61
CA SER A 184 30.12 36.21 5.88
C SER A 184 29.03 35.14 5.81
N ILE A 185 28.82 34.44 6.93
CA ILE A 185 27.66 33.57 7.17
C ILE A 185 26.80 34.23 8.25
N THR A 186 25.49 34.27 8.05
CA THR A 186 24.52 34.82 9.02
C THR A 186 23.34 33.88 9.19
N PHE A 187 22.89 33.73 10.43
CA PHE A 187 21.77 32.84 10.79
C PHE A 187 20.53 33.65 11.18
N SER A 188 19.35 33.17 10.80
CA SER A 188 18.09 33.68 11.35
C SER A 188 17.93 33.29 12.81
N LEU A 189 16.96 33.89 13.50
CA LEU A 189 16.42 33.26 14.70
C LEU A 189 15.85 31.87 14.35
N PRO A 190 15.82 30.92 15.31
CA PRO A 190 15.12 29.66 15.12
C PRO A 190 13.70 29.89 14.60
N LEU A 191 13.33 29.14 13.56
CA LEU A 191 12.07 29.30 12.86
C LEU A 191 10.89 28.87 13.75
N GLU A 192 9.79 29.62 13.70
CA GLU A 192 8.55 29.27 14.39
C GLU A 192 7.80 28.15 13.65
N LEU A 193 8.24 26.91 13.86
CA LEU A 193 7.69 25.73 13.22
C LEU A 193 6.46 25.18 13.95
N ALA A 194 5.47 24.71 13.19
CA ALA A 194 4.28 24.06 13.73
C ALA A 194 4.59 22.73 14.44
N ALA A 195 5.71 22.09 14.11
CA ALA A 195 6.11 20.79 14.62
C ALA A 195 7.64 20.71 14.77
N MET A 196 8.11 19.92 15.76
CA MET A 196 9.52 19.76 16.11
C MET A 196 10.33 21.08 16.25
N PRO A 197 9.78 22.15 16.89
CA PRO A 197 10.50 23.41 17.03
C PRO A 197 11.80 23.28 17.85
N SER A 198 11.91 22.27 18.72
CA SER A 198 13.11 22.01 19.53
C SER A 198 14.34 21.64 18.70
N THR A 199 14.17 21.26 17.44
CA THR A 199 15.26 20.90 16.53
C THR A 199 16.08 22.12 16.06
N ASN A 200 15.67 23.34 16.43
CA ASN A 200 16.36 24.59 16.14
C ASN A 200 16.74 24.73 14.66
N THR A 201 15.73 24.70 13.78
CA THR A 201 15.94 24.99 12.35
C THR A 201 16.07 26.49 12.12
N VAL A 202 17.06 26.89 11.33
CA VAL A 202 17.33 28.28 10.93
C VAL A 202 17.46 28.39 9.41
N SER A 203 17.30 29.60 8.89
CA SER A 203 17.77 29.96 7.55
C SER A 203 19.19 30.53 7.64
N VAL A 204 20.03 30.20 6.66
CA VAL A 204 21.44 30.63 6.63
C VAL A 204 21.70 31.42 5.36
N SER A 205 22.27 32.61 5.49
CA SER A 205 22.67 33.45 4.35
C SER A 205 24.19 33.55 4.26
N PHE A 206 24.70 33.36 3.06
CA PHE A 206 26.10 33.45 2.70
C PHE A 206 26.29 34.67 1.78
N ASN A 207 27.31 35.48 2.06
CA ASN A 207 27.70 36.61 1.23
C ASN A 207 29.19 36.45 0.90
N GLY A 208 29.48 36.01 -0.32
CA GLY A 208 30.84 35.77 -0.82
C GLY A 208 31.73 34.94 0.11
N TRP A 209 31.16 33.95 0.81
CA TRP A 209 31.91 33.12 1.77
C TRP A 209 32.90 32.22 1.06
N PHE A 210 34.17 32.28 1.43
CA PHE A 210 35.18 31.38 0.86
C PHE A 210 35.11 30.00 1.50
N LEU A 211 34.78 28.98 0.70
CA LEU A 211 34.86 27.57 1.02
C LEU A 211 36.22 27.03 0.52
N PRO A 212 37.17 26.73 1.41
CA PRO A 212 38.47 26.18 1.04
C PRO A 212 38.34 24.80 0.39
N GLN A 213 39.27 24.47 -0.52
CA GLN A 213 39.29 23.20 -1.24
C GLN A 213 39.39 21.99 -0.30
N GLU A 214 40.10 22.12 0.83
CA GLU A 214 40.22 21.10 1.87
C GLU A 214 38.91 20.81 2.59
N CYS A 215 37.98 21.77 2.62
CA CYS A 215 36.65 21.62 3.22
C CYS A 215 35.61 21.06 2.24
N VAL A 216 35.97 20.83 0.97
CA VAL A 216 35.07 20.27 -0.05
C VAL A 216 34.89 18.77 0.20
N VAL A 217 33.63 18.34 0.35
CA VAL A 217 33.22 16.95 0.53
C VAL A 217 33.13 16.25 -0.82
N PHE A 218 32.42 16.81 -1.79
CA PHE A 218 32.42 16.33 -3.17
C PHE A 218 31.78 17.36 -4.12
N ILE A 219 31.97 17.16 -5.41
CA ILE A 219 31.25 17.86 -6.48
C ILE A 219 30.35 16.84 -7.16
N LYS A 220 29.08 17.19 -7.36
CA LYS A 220 28.09 16.35 -8.04
C LYS A 220 27.69 16.95 -9.39
N PRO A 221 27.40 16.11 -10.39
CA PRO A 221 26.90 16.57 -11.69
C PRO A 221 25.50 17.18 -11.56
N PRO A 222 25.00 17.86 -12.61
CA PRO A 222 23.61 18.27 -12.70
C PRO A 222 22.64 17.11 -12.42
N ASP A 223 21.46 17.44 -11.91
CA ASP A 223 20.36 16.50 -11.60
C ASP A 223 20.67 15.40 -10.58
N TRP A 224 21.87 15.38 -9.98
CA TRP A 224 22.27 14.33 -9.03
C TRP A 224 21.29 14.18 -7.87
N ILE A 225 20.75 15.29 -7.34
CA ILE A 225 19.82 15.25 -6.21
C ILE A 225 18.52 14.52 -6.57
N HIS A 226 18.00 14.71 -7.79
CA HIS A 226 16.79 14.06 -8.27
C HIS A 226 17.02 12.55 -8.48
N GLU A 227 18.17 12.17 -9.05
CA GLU A 227 18.54 10.77 -9.20
C GLU A 227 18.83 10.09 -7.85
N ASN A 228 19.39 10.83 -6.89
CA ASN A 228 19.61 10.35 -5.54
C ASN A 228 18.27 10.13 -4.81
N ASP A 229 17.31 11.04 -4.95
CA ASP A 229 15.98 10.89 -4.34
C ASP A 229 15.26 9.66 -4.89
N LYS A 230 15.33 9.40 -6.21
CA LYS A 230 14.77 8.17 -6.83
C LYS A 230 15.35 6.88 -6.25
N LYS A 231 16.64 6.87 -5.89
CA LYS A 231 17.29 5.70 -5.27
C LYS A 231 16.89 5.50 -3.81
N ASN A 232 16.55 6.58 -3.11
CA ASN A 232 16.38 6.60 -1.66
C ASN A 232 14.92 6.82 -1.21
N VAL A 233 13.93 6.66 -2.11
CA VAL A 233 12.49 6.89 -1.85
C VAL A 233 12.00 6.27 -0.53
N LEU A 234 12.42 5.04 -0.25
CA LEU A 234 11.97 4.31 0.94
C LEU A 234 12.72 4.67 2.23
N LYS A 235 13.86 5.37 2.19
CA LYS A 235 14.64 5.63 3.42
C LYS A 235 13.86 6.41 4.48
N ALA A 236 13.01 7.34 4.06
CA ALA A 236 12.21 8.15 4.97
C ALA A 236 10.95 7.43 5.51
N THR A 237 10.63 6.21 5.06
CA THR A 237 9.43 5.50 5.54
C THR A 237 9.57 5.07 6.99
N PHE A 238 10.78 4.71 7.46
CA PHE A 238 11.01 4.27 8.84
C PHE A 238 10.68 5.35 9.87
N LEU A 239 10.86 6.62 9.53
CA LEU A 239 10.43 7.73 10.37
C LEU A 239 8.91 7.79 10.48
N ALA A 240 8.20 7.59 9.36
CA ALA A 240 6.75 7.58 9.34
C ALA A 240 6.16 6.34 10.05
N THR A 241 6.71 5.14 9.83
CA THR A 241 6.24 3.93 10.51
C THR A 241 6.58 3.95 12.00
N GLY A 242 7.71 4.54 12.39
CA GLY A 242 8.03 4.79 13.80
C GLY A 242 7.02 5.75 14.44
N CYS A 243 6.69 6.86 13.78
CA CYS A 243 5.63 7.76 14.22
C CYS A 243 4.26 7.08 14.32
N ALA A 244 3.94 6.18 13.38
CA ALA A 244 2.72 5.38 13.41
C ALA A 244 2.69 4.46 14.65
N LEU A 245 3.80 3.78 14.96
CA LEU A 245 3.93 2.99 16.19
C LEU A 245 3.74 3.86 17.45
N ALA A 246 4.28 5.08 17.47
CA ALA A 246 4.10 6.01 18.59
C ALA A 246 2.63 6.36 18.84
N GLY A 247 1.86 6.56 17.76
CA GLY A 247 0.42 6.80 17.85
C GLY A 247 -0.32 5.55 18.30
N LEU A 248 0.11 4.39 17.81
CA LEU A 248 -0.50 3.11 18.14
C LEU A 248 -0.32 2.74 19.61
N ASP A 249 0.83 3.06 20.22
CA ASP A 249 1.08 2.90 21.66
C ASP A 249 0.05 3.65 22.52
N ILE A 250 -0.37 4.85 22.07
CA ILE A 250 -1.39 5.65 22.76
C ILE A 250 -2.77 4.99 22.61
N VAL A 251 -3.08 4.46 21.42
CA VAL A 251 -4.33 3.74 21.17
C VAL A 251 -4.39 2.44 21.97
N GLU A 252 -3.27 1.72 22.08
CA GLU A 252 -3.13 0.51 22.89
C GLU A 252 -3.43 0.79 24.36
N VAL A 253 -2.78 1.81 24.95
CA VAL A 253 -3.05 2.21 26.34
C VAL A 253 -4.52 2.60 26.54
N ALA A 254 -5.13 3.27 25.56
CA ALA A 254 -6.55 3.63 25.62
C ALA A 254 -7.49 2.42 25.50
N SER A 255 -7.07 1.32 24.86
CA SER A 255 -7.87 0.09 24.73
C SER A 255 -8.14 -0.57 26.10
N LEU A 256 -7.29 -0.30 27.10
CA LEU A 256 -7.49 -0.74 28.50
C LEU A 256 -8.77 -0.16 29.14
N LYS A 257 -9.39 0.85 28.52
CA LYS A 257 -10.71 1.38 28.93
C LYS A 257 -11.86 0.41 28.64
N ASN A 258 -11.61 -0.73 27.99
CA ASN A 258 -12.58 -1.77 27.63
C ASN A 258 -13.76 -1.28 26.78
N LEU A 259 -13.49 -0.36 25.85
CA LEU A 259 -14.45 0.12 24.86
C LEU A 259 -14.20 -0.64 23.53
N PRO A 260 -15.12 -1.50 23.07
CA PRO A 260 -14.87 -2.40 21.93
C PRO A 260 -14.35 -1.70 20.69
N PHE A 261 -14.92 -0.54 20.34
CA PHE A 261 -14.50 0.23 19.16
C PHE A 261 -13.04 0.73 19.22
N ILE A 262 -12.45 0.89 20.41
CA ILE A 262 -11.03 1.26 20.55
C ILE A 262 -10.16 0.04 20.30
N THR A 263 -10.54 -1.12 20.84
CA THR A 263 -9.84 -2.39 20.65
C THR A 263 -9.89 -2.83 19.19
N ASP A 264 -11.05 -2.67 18.53
CA ASP A 264 -11.21 -2.95 17.11
C ASP A 264 -10.32 -2.03 16.28
N ALA A 265 -10.38 -0.72 16.53
CA ALA A 265 -9.53 0.25 15.83
C ALA A 265 -8.03 -0.04 16.04
N PHE A 266 -7.61 -0.39 17.27
CA PHE A 266 -6.24 -0.79 17.57
C PHE A 266 -5.81 -1.99 16.73
N GLY A 267 -6.58 -3.08 16.76
CA GLY A 267 -6.24 -4.32 16.03
C GLY A 267 -6.09 -4.09 14.54
N CYS A 268 -6.97 -3.27 13.96
CA CYS A 268 -7.01 -3.03 12.53
C CYS A 268 -5.87 -2.12 12.07
N LEU A 269 -5.62 -1.04 12.81
CA LEU A 269 -4.48 -0.15 12.55
C LEU A 269 -3.14 -0.86 12.78
N GLN A 270 -3.05 -1.73 13.79
CA GLN A 270 -1.86 -2.53 14.06
C GLN A 270 -1.56 -3.50 12.91
N GLN A 271 -2.58 -4.19 12.41
CA GLN A 271 -2.42 -5.12 11.29
C GLN A 271 -2.00 -4.38 10.02
N GLU A 272 -2.71 -3.30 9.65
CA GLU A 272 -2.37 -2.53 8.45
C GLU A 272 -0.95 -1.94 8.52
N LEU A 273 -0.53 -1.47 9.70
CA LEU A 273 0.83 -0.99 9.91
C LEU A 273 1.87 -2.11 9.77
N ASN A 274 1.58 -3.32 10.26
CA ASN A 274 2.48 -4.46 10.10
C ASN A 274 2.59 -4.90 8.64
N ASP A 275 1.50 -4.88 7.88
CA ASP A 275 1.50 -5.20 6.45
C ASP A 275 2.34 -4.18 5.67
N CYS A 276 2.14 -2.88 5.94
CA CYS A 276 2.94 -1.81 5.34
C CYS A 276 4.43 -1.97 5.67
N ARG A 277 4.75 -2.21 6.93
CA ARG A 277 6.12 -2.43 7.42
C ARG A 277 6.79 -3.64 6.78
N THR A 278 6.05 -4.73 6.59
CA THR A 278 6.55 -5.95 5.92
C THR A 278 6.82 -5.66 4.46
N ALA A 279 5.87 -5.05 3.75
CA ALA A 279 6.03 -4.71 2.34
C ALA A 279 7.20 -3.75 2.07
N ILE A 280 7.46 -2.80 2.98
CA ILE A 280 8.63 -1.90 2.90
C ILE A 280 9.94 -2.68 3.07
N ARG A 281 10.03 -3.62 4.02
CA ARG A 281 11.23 -4.44 4.22
C ARG A 281 11.48 -5.37 3.04
N ASP A 282 10.44 -6.02 2.53
CA ASP A 282 10.52 -6.85 1.32
C ASP A 282 10.98 -6.04 0.10
N ALA A 283 10.54 -4.78 -0.01
CA ALA A 283 10.95 -3.85 -1.06
C ALA A 283 12.42 -3.41 -0.99
N GLN A 284 13.06 -3.50 0.19
CA GLN A 284 14.49 -3.22 0.34
C GLN A 284 15.35 -4.39 -0.12
N GLN A 285 14.85 -5.62 0.03
CA GLN A 285 15.55 -6.85 -0.35
C GLN A 285 15.35 -7.20 -1.83
N ASN A 286 14.26 -6.74 -2.44
CA ASN A 286 13.89 -7.04 -3.81
C ASN A 286 13.99 -5.83 -4.75
N LEU A 287 14.22 -6.09 -6.03
CA LEU A 287 14.18 -5.06 -7.08
C LEU A 287 12.73 -4.70 -7.43
N LEU A 288 12.13 -3.77 -6.69
CA LEU A 288 10.84 -3.17 -7.02
C LEU A 288 10.96 -2.01 -8.02
N GLY A 289 9.88 -1.80 -8.78
CA GLY A 289 9.71 -0.65 -9.66
C GLY A 289 9.52 0.67 -8.89
N MET A 290 9.78 1.78 -9.55
CA MET A 290 9.68 3.12 -8.93
C MET A 290 8.26 3.42 -8.43
N THR A 291 7.23 3.08 -9.21
CA THR A 291 5.82 3.29 -8.85
C THR A 291 5.46 2.58 -7.55
N GLU A 292 5.89 1.33 -7.36
CA GLU A 292 5.61 0.55 -6.15
C GLU A 292 6.29 1.19 -4.93
N LYS A 293 7.55 1.62 -5.07
CA LYS A 293 8.26 2.33 -3.98
C LYS A 293 7.56 3.62 -3.59
N LEU A 294 7.04 4.38 -4.56
CA LEU A 294 6.27 5.60 -4.31
C LEU A 294 4.96 5.29 -3.57
N GLN A 295 4.25 4.23 -3.94
CA GLN A 295 3.01 3.80 -3.27
C GLN A 295 3.26 3.33 -1.83
N LEU A 296 4.35 2.59 -1.59
CA LEU A 296 4.76 2.20 -0.24
C LEU A 296 5.14 3.42 0.62
N ARG A 297 5.84 4.40 0.03
CA ARG A 297 6.14 5.67 0.72
C ARG A 297 4.88 6.44 1.09
N ALA A 298 3.92 6.53 0.17
CA ALA A 298 2.62 7.15 0.40
C ALA A 298 1.80 6.40 1.48
N TRP A 299 1.85 5.06 1.48
CA TRP A 299 1.16 4.24 2.50
C TRP A 299 1.68 4.52 3.90
N ALA A 300 3.00 4.55 4.09
CA ALA A 300 3.61 4.86 5.39
C ALA A 300 3.22 6.27 5.90
N ILE A 301 3.18 7.27 5.00
CA ILE A 301 2.78 8.66 5.33
C ILE A 301 1.31 8.71 5.78
N ASP A 302 0.42 8.07 5.02
CA ASP A 302 -1.01 8.00 5.33
C ASP A 302 -1.26 7.29 6.67
N LEU A 303 -0.61 6.15 6.91
CA LEU A 303 -0.74 5.41 8.17
C LEU A 303 -0.26 6.23 9.38
N ALA A 304 0.89 6.91 9.26
CA ALA A 304 1.37 7.79 10.33
C ALA A 304 0.32 8.86 10.68
N THR A 305 -0.31 9.46 9.68
CA THR A 305 -1.34 10.49 9.86
C THR A 305 -2.63 9.92 10.46
N ARG A 306 -3.15 8.81 9.92
CA ARG A 306 -4.39 8.18 10.40
C ARG A 306 -4.25 7.64 11.83
N ILE A 307 -3.14 7.00 12.14
CA ILE A 307 -2.91 6.46 13.49
C ILE A 307 -2.66 7.58 14.49
N ALA A 308 -1.95 8.64 14.11
CA ALA A 308 -1.82 9.82 14.98
C ALA A 308 -3.19 10.50 15.23
N HIS A 309 -4.06 10.55 14.23
CA HIS A 309 -5.43 11.05 14.40
C HIS A 309 -6.26 10.13 15.32
N ALA A 310 -6.09 8.81 15.22
CA ALA A 310 -6.71 7.87 16.15
C ALA A 310 -6.22 8.10 17.59
N ALA A 311 -4.91 8.33 17.79
CA ALA A 311 -4.32 8.68 19.09
C ALA A 311 -4.94 9.96 19.69
N VAL A 312 -5.15 10.99 18.87
CA VAL A 312 -5.87 12.22 19.28
C VAL A 312 -7.31 11.90 19.65
N THR A 313 -8.01 11.09 18.85
CA THR A 313 -9.41 10.73 19.05
C THR A 313 -9.63 10.01 20.39
N VAL A 314 -8.84 8.98 20.68
CA VAL A 314 -8.96 8.21 21.94
C VAL A 314 -8.52 9.01 23.19
N SER A 315 -7.76 10.08 22.97
CA SER A 315 -7.34 11.04 23.99
C SER A 315 -8.36 12.18 24.18
N SER A 316 -9.31 12.35 23.26
CA SER A 316 -10.38 13.36 23.37
C SER A 316 -9.82 14.78 23.61
N GLY A 317 -10.54 15.64 24.33
CA GLY A 317 -10.18 17.06 24.48
C GLY A 317 -8.81 17.34 25.12
N VAL A 318 -8.25 16.41 25.91
CA VAL A 318 -6.92 16.61 26.51
C VAL A 318 -5.79 16.53 25.48
N ALA A 319 -6.06 15.94 24.31
CA ALA A 319 -5.13 15.99 23.17
C ALA A 319 -4.89 17.41 22.68
N ASN A 320 -5.74 18.39 22.99
CA ASN A 320 -5.51 19.76 22.55
C ASN A 320 -4.39 20.48 23.33
N TYR A 321 -3.93 19.92 24.45
CA TYR A 321 -2.78 20.48 25.18
C TYR A 321 -1.49 20.27 24.38
N LYS A 322 -0.70 21.34 24.21
CA LYS A 322 0.57 21.32 23.46
C LYS A 322 1.51 20.19 23.90
N HIS A 323 1.51 19.87 25.20
CA HIS A 323 2.39 18.89 25.83
C HIS A 323 1.81 17.46 25.87
N HIS A 324 0.59 17.25 25.37
CA HIS A 324 -0.01 15.91 25.35
C HIS A 324 0.69 15.02 24.31
N HIS A 325 0.94 13.75 24.63
CA HIS A 325 1.65 12.81 23.75
C HIS A 325 0.96 12.65 22.40
N ALA A 326 -0.38 12.51 22.37
CA ALA A 326 -1.12 12.42 21.11
C ALA A 326 -0.95 13.66 20.22
N GLN A 327 -0.90 14.86 20.81
CA GLN A 327 -0.68 16.11 20.08
C GLN A 327 0.73 16.21 19.52
N ARG A 328 1.71 15.71 20.27
CA ARG A 328 3.09 15.60 19.80
C ARG A 328 3.16 14.70 18.57
N VAL A 329 2.67 13.46 18.69
CA VAL A 329 2.70 12.48 17.58
C VAL A 329 1.97 12.99 16.34
N TYR A 330 0.83 13.66 16.51
CA TYR A 330 0.09 14.26 15.40
C TYR A 330 0.88 15.36 14.67
N ARG A 331 1.63 16.19 15.41
CA ARG A 331 2.54 17.18 14.82
C ARG A 331 3.78 16.52 14.20
N GLU A 332 4.30 15.45 14.79
CA GLU A 332 5.43 14.70 14.23
C GLU A 332 5.07 14.08 12.87
N ALA A 333 3.85 13.55 12.72
CA ALA A 333 3.33 13.03 11.45
C ALA A 333 3.32 14.07 10.32
N LEU A 334 3.08 15.36 10.64
CA LEU A 334 3.19 16.46 9.67
C LEU A 334 4.61 16.57 9.11
N VAL A 335 5.64 16.53 9.97
CA VAL A 335 7.04 16.63 9.52
C VAL A 335 7.42 15.45 8.65
N PHE A 336 7.01 14.23 9.01
CA PHE A 336 7.35 13.03 8.24
C PHE A 336 6.59 12.91 6.92
N THR A 337 5.48 13.63 6.76
CA THR A 337 4.84 13.85 5.46
C THR A 337 5.75 14.67 4.54
N VAL A 338 6.29 15.81 5.02
CA VAL A 338 7.07 16.74 4.16
C VAL A 338 8.56 16.39 4.03
N THR A 339 9.06 15.46 4.85
CA THR A 339 10.47 15.04 4.83
C THR A 339 10.79 14.25 3.56
N GLY A 340 11.76 14.75 2.79
CA GLY A 340 12.17 14.13 1.52
C GLY A 340 11.09 14.21 0.43
N GLN A 341 10.17 15.18 0.54
CA GLN A 341 9.07 15.34 -0.39
C GLN A 341 9.57 15.73 -1.79
N THR A 342 9.32 14.88 -2.77
CA THR A 342 9.46 15.16 -4.21
C THR A 342 8.08 15.30 -4.84
N SER A 343 8.01 15.79 -6.09
CA SER A 343 6.76 15.83 -6.85
C SER A 343 6.15 14.43 -7.04
N ASP A 344 6.97 13.40 -7.28
CA ASP A 344 6.50 12.03 -7.46
C ASP A 344 5.92 11.46 -6.16
N VAL A 345 6.57 11.70 -5.01
CA VAL A 345 6.03 11.31 -3.69
C VAL A 345 4.76 12.10 -3.39
N MET A 346 4.67 13.35 -3.84
CA MET A 346 3.52 14.22 -3.61
C MET A 346 2.32 13.69 -4.37
N GLU A 347 2.51 13.36 -5.65
CA GLU A 347 1.49 12.75 -6.49
C GLU A 347 1.00 11.43 -5.88
N ALA A 348 1.89 10.51 -5.53
CA ALA A 348 1.51 9.23 -4.92
C ALA A 348 0.76 9.41 -3.59
N THR A 349 1.19 10.37 -2.76
CA THR A 349 0.51 10.69 -1.50
C THR A 349 -0.90 11.26 -1.75
N LEU A 350 -1.03 12.20 -2.68
CA LEU A 350 -2.34 12.79 -3.03
C LEU A 350 -3.27 11.76 -3.67
N GLN A 351 -2.77 10.88 -4.54
CA GLN A 351 -3.53 9.76 -5.08
C GLN A 351 -4.07 8.90 -3.93
N ARG A 352 -3.22 8.49 -2.98
CA ARG A 352 -3.66 7.69 -1.84
C ARG A 352 -4.72 8.40 -0.99
N LEU A 353 -4.54 9.69 -0.70
CA LEU A 353 -5.49 10.47 0.09
C LEU A 353 -6.84 10.72 -0.62
N THR A 354 -6.85 10.67 -1.96
CA THR A 354 -8.06 10.93 -2.77
C THR A 354 -8.79 9.66 -3.21
N LEU A 355 -8.16 8.49 -3.08
CA LEU A 355 -8.83 7.20 -3.21
C LEU A 355 -9.89 7.08 -2.10
N ARG A 356 -11.15 7.35 -2.45
CA ARG A 356 -12.32 7.16 -1.58
C ARG A 356 -12.71 5.69 -1.50
N THR A 357 -11.83 4.87 -0.94
CA THR A 357 -12.19 3.56 -0.42
C THR A 357 -11.65 3.48 0.99
N PRO A 358 -12.49 3.39 2.03
CA PRO A 358 -11.98 3.15 3.37
C PRO A 358 -11.25 1.80 3.36
N PRO A 359 -10.02 1.70 3.91
CA PRO A 359 -9.46 0.38 4.17
C PRO A 359 -10.41 -0.30 5.15
N GLN A 360 -11.01 -1.42 4.74
CA GLN A 360 -11.75 -2.26 5.66
C GLN A 360 -10.76 -2.79 6.70
N PRO A 361 -11.09 -2.69 7.99
CA PRO A 361 -10.37 -3.38 9.04
C PRO A 361 -10.26 -4.88 8.73
N SER A 362 -9.03 -5.39 8.67
CA SER A 362 -8.75 -6.83 8.72
C SER A 362 -9.53 -7.47 9.88
N PRO A 363 -10.36 -8.51 9.65
CA PRO A 363 -11.05 -9.19 10.74
C PRO A 363 -10.01 -9.84 11.67
N GLN A 364 -10.06 -9.49 12.96
CA GLN A 364 -9.39 -10.25 14.00
C GLN A 364 -9.84 -11.71 13.95
N ALA A 365 -8.87 -12.60 14.12
CA ALA A 365 -9.00 -14.03 14.24
C ALA A 365 -10.20 -14.44 15.12
N GLY A 366 -11.25 -14.93 14.46
CA GLY A 366 -12.47 -15.35 15.12
C GLY A 366 -13.61 -15.74 14.20
N ARG A 367 -13.33 -16.07 12.93
CA ARG A 367 -14.13 -16.87 11.99
C ARG A 367 -13.31 -16.93 10.70
N GLU A 368 -13.01 -18.15 10.25
CA GLU A 368 -12.28 -18.41 9.02
C GLU A 368 -13.11 -17.93 7.83
N GLU A 369 -12.84 -16.72 7.33
CA GLU A 369 -13.24 -16.34 5.98
C GLU A 369 -11.98 -16.05 5.16
N GLU A 370 -11.76 -16.91 4.19
CA GLU A 370 -10.60 -16.91 3.30
C GLU A 370 -10.62 -15.69 2.36
N GLY A 371 -9.99 -14.61 2.82
CA GLY A 371 -9.66 -13.45 2.02
C GLY A 371 -8.30 -13.60 1.33
N PHE A 372 -8.33 -13.64 0.01
CA PHE A 372 -7.27 -13.33 -0.95
C PHE A 372 -5.95 -12.77 -0.42
N SER A 373 -4.90 -13.56 -0.60
CA SER A 373 -3.51 -13.22 -0.29
C SER A 373 -2.85 -12.41 -1.41
N ALA A 374 -2.46 -11.16 -1.15
CA ALA A 374 -1.74 -10.26 -2.06
C ALA A 374 -0.26 -10.65 -2.34
N SER A 375 0.11 -11.90 -2.07
CA SER A 375 1.43 -12.49 -2.38
C SER A 375 1.42 -13.38 -3.62
N ARG A 376 0.27 -13.52 -4.30
CA ARG A 376 0.18 -14.19 -5.61
C ARG A 376 -0.05 -13.11 -6.67
N LYS A 377 0.52 -13.29 -7.86
CA LYS A 377 0.08 -12.50 -9.03
C LYS A 377 -1.43 -12.72 -9.16
N ASN A 378 -2.25 -11.77 -8.72
CA ASN A 378 -3.70 -11.88 -8.83
C ASN A 378 -4.02 -12.13 -10.31
N GLN A 379 -4.56 -13.30 -10.61
CA GLN A 379 -4.96 -13.65 -11.96
C GLN A 379 -6.37 -13.13 -12.16
N ILE A 380 -6.60 -12.50 -13.31
CA ILE A 380 -7.94 -12.10 -13.72
C ILE A 380 -8.24 -12.89 -14.99
N ILE A 381 -9.29 -13.69 -14.96
CA ILE A 381 -9.74 -14.47 -16.12
C ILE A 381 -11.23 -14.20 -16.37
N HIS A 382 -11.62 -14.31 -17.65
CA HIS A 382 -13.03 -14.35 -18.01
C HIS A 382 -13.60 -15.75 -17.73
N LEU A 383 -14.75 -15.81 -17.06
CA LEU A 383 -15.57 -17.01 -16.95
C LEU A 383 -16.75 -17.00 -17.95
N SER A 384 -16.76 -16.06 -18.89
CA SER A 384 -17.78 -15.98 -19.95
C SER A 384 -17.27 -16.49 -21.29
N HIS A 385 -18.14 -17.20 -22.01
CA HIS A 385 -17.91 -17.55 -23.41
C HIS A 385 -18.00 -16.32 -24.32
N VAL A 386 -17.24 -16.35 -25.42
CA VAL A 386 -17.41 -15.38 -26.51
C VAL A 386 -18.78 -15.62 -27.14
N ILE A 387 -19.52 -14.55 -27.39
CA ILE A 387 -20.83 -14.61 -28.04
C ILE A 387 -20.63 -14.59 -29.56
N ASP A 388 -21.07 -15.65 -30.21
CA ASP A 388 -21.15 -15.79 -31.66
C ASP A 388 -22.50 -16.42 -32.06
N ILE A 389 -22.72 -16.60 -33.36
CA ILE A 389 -23.99 -17.12 -33.92
C ILE A 389 -24.16 -18.64 -33.72
N ASP A 390 -23.09 -19.35 -33.36
CA ASP A 390 -23.03 -20.81 -33.28
C ASP A 390 -23.04 -21.32 -31.83
N ILE A 391 -23.27 -20.45 -30.84
CA ILE A 391 -23.36 -20.84 -29.44
C ILE A 391 -24.47 -21.90 -29.21
N PRO A 392 -24.30 -22.82 -28.23
CA PRO A 392 -25.40 -23.65 -27.74
C PRO A 392 -26.56 -22.81 -27.21
N GLN A 393 -27.80 -23.19 -27.55
CA GLN A 393 -29.03 -22.47 -27.18
C GLN A 393 -30.17 -23.46 -27.00
N TRP A 394 -31.14 -23.11 -26.15
CA TRP A 394 -32.39 -23.82 -26.03
C TRP A 394 -33.20 -23.75 -27.32
N GLU A 395 -33.93 -24.82 -27.60
CA GLU A 395 -34.80 -24.85 -28.76
C GLU A 395 -36.00 -23.92 -28.55
N GLY A 396 -36.14 -22.92 -29.43
CA GLY A 396 -37.20 -21.91 -29.35
C GLY A 396 -36.75 -20.57 -28.76
N ASP A 397 -35.55 -20.49 -28.18
CA ASP A 397 -34.99 -19.23 -27.72
C ASP A 397 -34.61 -18.30 -28.88
N PRO A 398 -34.61 -16.96 -28.67
CA PRO A 398 -34.18 -16.02 -29.70
C PRO A 398 -32.72 -16.23 -30.11
N GLU A 399 -32.47 -16.40 -31.41
CA GLU A 399 -31.13 -16.60 -31.96
C GLU A 399 -30.22 -15.37 -31.75
N VAL A 400 -28.91 -15.60 -31.74
CA VAL A 400 -27.90 -14.53 -31.80
C VAL A 400 -27.72 -14.14 -33.25
N ASP A 401 -27.92 -12.85 -33.55
CA ASP A 401 -27.74 -12.31 -34.90
C ASP A 401 -26.82 -11.09 -34.88
N PHE A 402 -26.02 -10.94 -35.92
CA PHE A 402 -25.09 -9.84 -36.12
C PHE A 402 -25.23 -9.24 -37.51
N ASP A 403 -25.70 -8.00 -37.55
CA ASP A 403 -25.80 -7.20 -38.76
C ASP A 403 -24.61 -6.25 -38.87
N THR A 404 -23.84 -6.33 -39.96
CA THR A 404 -22.82 -5.29 -40.25
C THR A 404 -23.51 -4.01 -40.72
N VAL A 405 -23.35 -2.93 -39.97
CA VAL A 405 -23.97 -1.62 -40.24
C VAL A 405 -22.98 -0.69 -40.96
N ALA A 406 -21.70 -0.81 -40.65
CA ALA A 406 -20.63 -0.05 -41.29
C ALA A 406 -19.36 -0.90 -41.43
N GLU A 407 -18.65 -0.73 -42.55
CA GLU A 407 -17.39 -1.42 -42.84
C GLU A 407 -16.23 -0.43 -42.87
N LEU A 408 -15.09 -0.82 -42.30
CA LEU A 408 -13.92 0.06 -42.18
C LEU A 408 -13.48 0.64 -43.53
N GLU A 409 -13.53 -0.15 -44.60
CA GLU A 409 -13.12 0.25 -45.95
C GLU A 409 -14.06 1.29 -46.59
N LYS A 410 -15.36 1.26 -46.26
CA LYS A 410 -16.39 2.11 -46.87
C LYS A 410 -16.68 3.36 -46.04
N ASP A 411 -16.76 3.18 -44.73
CA ASP A 411 -17.30 4.16 -43.79
C ASP A 411 -16.22 4.76 -42.87
N GLY A 412 -15.01 4.20 -42.87
CA GLY A 412 -13.90 4.63 -42.01
C GLY A 412 -13.97 4.11 -40.58
N TYR A 413 -14.97 3.28 -40.25
CA TYR A 413 -15.09 2.56 -38.97
C TYR A 413 -15.88 1.25 -39.16
N TYR A 414 -15.70 0.31 -38.25
CA TYR A 414 -16.45 -0.95 -38.23
C TYR A 414 -17.52 -0.89 -37.15
N LEU A 415 -18.78 -1.15 -37.52
CA LEU A 415 -19.91 -1.17 -36.60
C LEU A 415 -20.85 -2.31 -36.94
N ARG A 416 -21.28 -3.04 -35.90
CA ARG A 416 -22.34 -4.04 -36.00
C ARG A 416 -23.51 -3.66 -35.11
N ARG A 417 -24.71 -3.99 -35.57
CA ARG A 417 -25.90 -4.18 -34.72
C ARG A 417 -25.95 -5.66 -34.35
N PHE A 418 -26.44 -5.97 -33.16
CA PHE A 418 -26.66 -7.35 -32.75
C PHE A 418 -28.00 -7.48 -32.02
N SER A 419 -28.56 -8.68 -32.04
CA SER A 419 -29.70 -9.11 -31.22
C SER A 419 -29.44 -10.50 -30.65
N MET A 420 -29.95 -10.77 -29.45
CA MET A 420 -29.85 -12.08 -28.80
C MET A 420 -30.93 -12.20 -27.72
N GLY A 421 -31.22 -13.42 -27.27
CA GLY A 421 -32.06 -13.66 -26.10
C GLY A 421 -31.40 -13.22 -24.79
N GLU A 422 -32.19 -12.96 -23.76
CA GLU A 422 -31.68 -12.58 -22.42
C GLU A 422 -30.85 -13.70 -21.77
N HIS A 423 -31.13 -14.95 -22.14
CA HIS A 423 -30.52 -16.18 -21.61
C HIS A 423 -29.53 -16.82 -22.60
N SER A 424 -28.80 -15.98 -23.34
CA SER A 424 -27.82 -16.40 -24.36
C SER A 424 -26.40 -16.42 -23.82
N ALA A 425 -25.62 -17.43 -24.23
CA ALA A 425 -24.24 -17.65 -23.82
C ALA A 425 -24.11 -17.73 -22.28
N THR A 426 -23.00 -17.24 -21.73
CA THR A 426 -22.89 -17.02 -20.29
C THR A 426 -23.85 -15.92 -19.88
N HIS A 427 -24.80 -16.25 -19.00
CA HIS A 427 -25.87 -15.34 -18.59
C HIS A 427 -26.19 -15.46 -17.10
N ILE A 428 -26.93 -14.48 -16.60
CA ILE A 428 -27.47 -14.45 -15.23
C ILE A 428 -29.00 -14.48 -15.28
N ASN A 429 -29.62 -15.33 -14.45
CA ASN A 429 -31.06 -15.36 -14.25
C ASN A 429 -31.48 -14.42 -13.11
N ALA A 430 -32.65 -13.77 -13.26
CA ALA A 430 -33.26 -12.94 -12.22
C ALA A 430 -34.60 -13.53 -11.75
N PRO A 431 -35.10 -13.18 -10.55
CA PRO A 431 -36.40 -13.62 -10.03
C PRO A 431 -37.56 -13.39 -11.00
N LYS A 432 -37.47 -12.36 -11.85
CA LYS A 432 -38.46 -12.07 -12.87
C LYS A 432 -38.70 -13.22 -13.86
N SER A 433 -37.73 -14.10 -14.08
CA SER A 433 -37.91 -15.32 -14.91
C SER A 433 -38.98 -16.26 -14.37
N PHE A 434 -39.12 -16.37 -13.04
CA PHE A 434 -39.90 -17.42 -12.39
C PHE A 434 -41.02 -16.89 -11.48
N TYR A 435 -40.97 -15.61 -11.10
CA TYR A 435 -41.91 -14.98 -10.18
C TYR A 435 -42.53 -13.73 -10.78
N LEU A 436 -43.86 -13.66 -10.79
CA LEU A 436 -44.62 -12.53 -11.35
C LEU A 436 -44.20 -11.17 -10.75
N ASN A 437 -43.98 -11.16 -9.43
CA ASN A 437 -43.51 -10.01 -8.65
C ASN A 437 -42.00 -10.04 -8.39
N GLY A 438 -41.25 -10.91 -9.07
CA GLY A 438 -39.80 -10.94 -9.01
C GLY A 438 -39.20 -9.64 -9.57
N VAL A 439 -38.07 -9.24 -8.99
CA VAL A 439 -37.31 -8.07 -9.45
C VAL A 439 -36.56 -8.41 -10.75
N GLY A 440 -36.43 -7.41 -11.63
CA GLY A 440 -35.65 -7.52 -12.85
C GLY A 440 -34.14 -7.44 -12.60
N ILE A 441 -33.35 -7.85 -13.59
CA ILE A 441 -31.88 -7.77 -13.49
C ILE A 441 -31.37 -6.33 -13.29
N ASP A 442 -32.09 -5.32 -13.77
CA ASP A 442 -31.76 -3.90 -13.59
C ASP A 442 -31.95 -3.37 -12.17
N GLU A 443 -32.57 -4.15 -11.29
CA GLU A 443 -32.81 -3.80 -9.89
C GLU A 443 -31.77 -4.41 -8.94
N TYR A 444 -30.83 -5.22 -9.45
CA TYR A 444 -29.75 -5.79 -8.63
C TYR A 444 -28.79 -4.68 -8.18
N PRO A 445 -28.50 -4.56 -6.87
CA PRO A 445 -27.53 -3.59 -6.39
C PRO A 445 -26.13 -3.96 -6.87
N ALA A 446 -25.33 -2.95 -7.23
CA ALA A 446 -23.97 -3.15 -7.75
C ALA A 446 -23.08 -3.95 -6.79
N GLU A 447 -23.28 -3.77 -5.47
CA GLU A 447 -22.52 -4.50 -4.46
C GLU A 447 -22.82 -6.01 -4.46
N SER A 448 -24.02 -6.44 -4.87
CA SER A 448 -24.34 -7.88 -4.97
C SER A 448 -23.69 -8.58 -6.17
N LEU A 449 -23.17 -7.81 -7.12
CA LEU A 449 -22.54 -8.29 -8.34
C LEU A 449 -21.01 -8.42 -8.21
N PHE A 450 -20.45 -8.02 -7.06
CA PHE A 450 -19.05 -8.23 -6.70
C PHE A 450 -18.97 -9.12 -5.46
N ILE A 451 -18.75 -10.42 -5.65
CA ILE A 451 -19.08 -11.42 -4.63
C ILE A 451 -18.07 -12.57 -4.56
N SER A 452 -17.88 -13.15 -3.37
CA SER A 452 -17.00 -14.30 -3.18
C SER A 452 -17.57 -15.56 -3.81
N ALA A 453 -16.69 -16.46 -4.22
CA ALA A 453 -17.08 -17.75 -4.76
C ALA A 453 -16.16 -18.88 -4.31
N VAL A 454 -16.70 -20.10 -4.41
CA VAL A 454 -15.99 -21.36 -4.22
C VAL A 454 -16.25 -22.25 -5.43
N VAL A 455 -15.30 -23.12 -5.79
CA VAL A 455 -15.49 -24.14 -6.84
C VAL A 455 -15.57 -25.53 -6.23
N ILE A 456 -16.65 -26.24 -6.54
CA ILE A 456 -16.78 -27.68 -6.28
C ILE A 456 -16.55 -28.42 -7.61
N ASP A 457 -15.45 -29.17 -7.70
CA ASP A 457 -15.13 -30.00 -8.87
C ASP A 457 -15.76 -31.38 -8.75
N ILE A 458 -16.71 -31.69 -9.65
CA ILE A 458 -17.39 -32.99 -9.71
C ILE A 458 -17.11 -33.74 -11.02
N ARG A 459 -16.10 -33.36 -11.81
CA ARG A 459 -15.82 -33.97 -13.13
C ARG A 459 -15.77 -35.49 -13.12
N ARG A 460 -15.24 -36.08 -12.04
CA ARG A 460 -15.14 -37.54 -11.88
C ARG A 460 -16.51 -38.22 -11.79
N ALA A 461 -17.49 -37.56 -11.18
CA ALA A 461 -18.85 -38.06 -11.05
C ALA A 461 -19.70 -37.69 -12.28
N ALA A 462 -19.46 -36.51 -12.86
CA ALA A 462 -20.10 -35.99 -14.07
C ALA A 462 -19.79 -36.78 -15.37
N VAL A 463 -18.98 -37.84 -15.29
CA VAL A 463 -18.93 -38.89 -16.33
C VAL A 463 -20.33 -39.49 -16.56
N ASN A 464 -21.14 -39.57 -15.50
CA ASN A 464 -22.58 -39.70 -15.65
C ASN A 464 -23.17 -38.32 -15.97
N ALA A 465 -23.68 -38.16 -17.20
CA ALA A 465 -24.30 -36.92 -17.65
C ALA A 465 -25.53 -36.51 -16.83
N ASP A 466 -26.14 -37.43 -16.09
CA ASP A 466 -27.31 -37.17 -15.24
C ASP A 466 -26.95 -37.03 -13.75
N TYR A 467 -25.66 -36.88 -13.44
CA TYR A 467 -25.23 -36.70 -12.06
C TYR A 467 -25.68 -35.34 -11.51
N THR A 468 -26.21 -35.36 -10.29
CA THR A 468 -26.57 -34.16 -9.54
C THR A 468 -25.67 -34.04 -8.31
N LEU A 469 -25.19 -32.82 -8.04
CA LEU A 469 -24.43 -32.54 -6.82
C LEU A 469 -25.28 -32.97 -5.60
N THR A 470 -24.66 -33.69 -4.67
CA THR A 470 -25.31 -34.15 -3.44
C THR A 470 -24.79 -33.39 -2.22
N VAL A 471 -25.54 -33.44 -1.11
CA VAL A 471 -25.04 -32.95 0.19
C VAL A 471 -23.73 -33.65 0.59
N GLY A 472 -23.58 -34.94 0.22
CA GLY A 472 -22.36 -35.70 0.49
C GLY A 472 -21.12 -35.11 -0.19
N ASP A 473 -21.26 -34.61 -1.42
CA ASP A 473 -20.16 -33.98 -2.16
C ASP A 473 -19.75 -32.65 -1.52
N VAL A 474 -20.74 -31.85 -1.10
CA VAL A 474 -20.50 -30.60 -0.37
C VAL A 474 -19.74 -30.88 0.93
N LEU A 475 -20.20 -31.83 1.73
CA LEU A 475 -19.53 -32.19 2.99
C LEU A 475 -18.14 -32.78 2.75
N ALA A 476 -17.93 -33.52 1.65
CA ALA A 476 -16.61 -34.03 1.28
C ALA A 476 -15.65 -32.89 0.89
N TRP A 477 -16.14 -31.91 0.14
CA TRP A 477 -15.40 -30.70 -0.21
C TRP A 477 -15.07 -29.86 1.04
N GLU A 478 -16.02 -29.65 1.94
CA GLU A 478 -15.81 -28.90 3.19
C GLU A 478 -14.83 -29.60 4.13
N LYS A 479 -14.79 -30.94 4.11
CA LYS A 479 -13.80 -31.71 4.85
C LYS A 479 -12.37 -31.44 4.36
N GLU A 480 -12.20 -31.16 3.07
CA GLU A 480 -10.89 -30.89 2.46
C GLU A 480 -10.50 -29.41 2.54
N HIS A 481 -11.46 -28.49 2.48
CA HIS A 481 -11.21 -27.06 2.28
C HIS A 481 -11.83 -26.16 3.37
N GLY A 482 -12.38 -26.75 4.43
CA GLY A 482 -13.14 -26.04 5.46
C GLY A 482 -14.56 -25.71 5.01
N GLU A 483 -15.43 -25.39 5.98
CA GLU A 483 -16.80 -24.98 5.72
C GLU A 483 -16.82 -23.75 4.79
N MET A 484 -17.76 -23.70 3.84
CA MET A 484 -17.87 -22.55 2.96
C MET A 484 -18.43 -21.34 3.70
N ALA A 485 -17.90 -20.16 3.40
CA ALA A 485 -18.37 -18.91 3.98
C ALA A 485 -19.79 -18.59 3.53
N GLY A 486 -20.61 -18.06 4.45
CA GLY A 486 -21.94 -17.54 4.11
C GLY A 486 -21.85 -16.41 3.10
N GLY A 487 -22.88 -16.25 2.27
CA GLY A 487 -22.93 -15.19 1.27
C GLY A 487 -21.98 -15.36 0.08
N CYS A 488 -21.37 -16.54 -0.11
CA CYS A 488 -20.60 -16.85 -1.32
C CYS A 488 -21.49 -17.43 -2.45
N VAL A 489 -20.95 -17.45 -3.67
CA VAL A 489 -21.50 -18.18 -4.83
C VAL A 489 -20.82 -19.53 -4.94
N VAL A 490 -21.60 -20.61 -5.04
CA VAL A 490 -21.07 -21.96 -5.27
C VAL A 490 -21.01 -22.23 -6.78
N LEU A 491 -19.80 -22.30 -7.31
CA LEU A 491 -19.53 -22.68 -8.70
C LEU A 491 -19.36 -24.20 -8.79
N LEU A 492 -20.17 -24.85 -9.60
CA LEU A 492 -20.08 -26.28 -9.85
C LEU A 492 -19.31 -26.52 -11.15
N TYR A 493 -18.13 -27.13 -11.03
CA TYR A 493 -17.31 -27.48 -12.18
C TYR A 493 -17.55 -28.94 -12.58
N THR A 494 -18.22 -29.13 -13.71
CA THR A 494 -18.63 -30.44 -14.20
C THR A 494 -17.75 -30.96 -15.34
N GLY A 495 -17.00 -30.07 -16.01
CA GLY A 495 -16.22 -30.38 -17.21
C GLY A 495 -17.01 -30.14 -18.51
N TRP A 496 -18.27 -29.74 -18.42
CA TRP A 496 -19.15 -29.56 -19.58
C TRP A 496 -18.73 -28.40 -20.48
N GLN A 497 -18.01 -27.41 -19.96
CA GLN A 497 -17.41 -26.32 -20.74
C GLN A 497 -16.58 -26.81 -21.95
N GLU A 498 -16.00 -28.01 -21.89
CA GLU A 498 -15.19 -28.59 -22.98
C GLU A 498 -16.04 -28.88 -24.24
N LYS A 499 -17.36 -29.01 -24.09
CA LYS A 499 -18.29 -29.31 -25.17
C LYS A 499 -18.84 -28.06 -25.87
N TRP A 500 -18.55 -26.86 -25.37
CA TRP A 500 -19.14 -25.60 -25.85
C TRP A 500 -19.03 -25.41 -27.37
N GLY A 501 -17.90 -25.81 -27.96
CA GLY A 501 -17.64 -25.66 -29.40
C GLY A 501 -18.44 -26.62 -30.31
N ASP A 502 -19.23 -27.53 -29.76
CA ASP A 502 -20.10 -28.44 -30.50
C ASP A 502 -21.51 -28.44 -29.87
N ARG A 503 -22.46 -27.77 -30.54
CA ARG A 503 -23.85 -27.62 -30.09
C ARG A 503 -24.52 -28.97 -29.80
N ASN A 504 -24.26 -30.00 -30.61
CA ASN A 504 -24.87 -31.31 -30.41
C ASN A 504 -24.27 -32.02 -29.19
N ALA A 505 -22.95 -31.93 -29.02
CA ALA A 505 -22.28 -32.50 -27.87
C ALA A 505 -22.67 -31.79 -26.56
N PHE A 506 -22.81 -30.46 -26.59
CA PHE A 506 -23.18 -29.65 -25.42
C PHE A 506 -24.62 -29.91 -24.99
N MET A 507 -25.57 -29.97 -25.94
CA MET A 507 -26.97 -30.29 -25.63
C MET A 507 -27.18 -31.77 -25.29
N ASN A 508 -26.30 -32.65 -25.78
CA ASN A 508 -26.23 -34.08 -25.47
C ASN A 508 -27.61 -34.77 -25.47
N ARG A 509 -28.34 -34.62 -26.58
CA ARG A 509 -29.71 -35.14 -26.70
C ARG A 509 -29.74 -36.65 -26.90
N ASP A 510 -30.64 -37.32 -26.20
CA ASP A 510 -30.95 -38.73 -26.45
C ASP A 510 -31.85 -38.93 -27.69
N GLY A 511 -32.15 -40.19 -28.01
CA GLY A 511 -33.04 -40.53 -29.13
C GLY A 511 -34.49 -40.08 -28.98
N ALA A 512 -34.91 -39.66 -27.77
CA ALA A 512 -36.22 -39.09 -27.49
C ALA A 512 -36.21 -37.55 -27.48
N GLY A 513 -35.03 -36.93 -27.65
CA GLY A 513 -34.84 -35.48 -27.66
C GLY A 513 -34.56 -34.86 -26.29
N ASN A 514 -34.49 -35.66 -25.22
CA ASN A 514 -34.17 -35.17 -23.87
C ASN A 514 -32.69 -34.77 -23.82
N VAL A 515 -32.39 -33.66 -23.16
CA VAL A 515 -31.02 -33.18 -22.96
C VAL A 515 -30.45 -33.81 -21.69
N HIS A 516 -29.16 -34.11 -21.71
CA HIS A 516 -28.48 -34.76 -20.59
C HIS A 516 -27.24 -33.98 -20.21
N PHE A 517 -27.27 -33.30 -19.08
CA PHE A 517 -26.11 -32.64 -18.49
C PHE A 517 -26.23 -32.56 -16.96
N PRO A 518 -25.10 -32.56 -16.24
CA PRO A 518 -25.11 -32.53 -14.78
C PRO A 518 -25.73 -31.24 -14.23
N GLY A 519 -26.15 -31.27 -12.98
CA GLY A 519 -26.72 -30.09 -12.33
C GLY A 519 -26.61 -30.16 -10.80
N PHE A 520 -27.28 -29.23 -10.13
CA PHE A 520 -27.43 -29.30 -8.69
C PHE A 520 -28.62 -30.20 -8.31
N GLY A 521 -28.48 -30.96 -7.21
CA GLY A 521 -29.59 -31.67 -6.60
C GLY A 521 -30.51 -30.73 -5.82
N GLN A 522 -31.80 -31.03 -5.76
CA GLN A 522 -32.76 -30.18 -5.04
C GLN A 522 -32.47 -30.15 -3.52
N ASP A 523 -32.10 -31.28 -2.95
CA ASP A 523 -31.76 -31.43 -1.53
C ASP A 523 -30.49 -30.65 -1.18
N VAL A 524 -29.45 -30.69 -2.03
CA VAL A 524 -28.23 -29.92 -1.79
C VAL A 524 -28.46 -28.42 -1.89
N ILE A 525 -29.31 -27.95 -2.80
CA ILE A 525 -29.60 -26.52 -2.91
C ILE A 525 -30.37 -26.01 -1.71
N GLN A 526 -31.34 -26.78 -1.20
CA GLN A 526 -32.04 -26.41 0.04
C GLN A 526 -31.05 -26.32 1.20
N PHE A 527 -30.16 -27.30 1.33
CA PHE A 527 -29.09 -27.29 2.34
C PHE A 527 -28.17 -26.08 2.19
N LEU A 528 -27.70 -25.76 0.99
CA LEU A 528 -26.80 -24.62 0.76
C LEU A 528 -27.50 -23.28 1.06
N VAL A 529 -28.77 -23.14 0.70
CA VAL A 529 -29.54 -21.92 0.95
C VAL A 529 -29.87 -21.74 2.43
N ASP A 530 -30.32 -22.79 3.11
CA ASP A 530 -30.80 -22.72 4.49
C ASP A 530 -29.68 -22.79 5.51
N GLU A 531 -28.74 -23.72 5.33
CA GLU A 531 -27.68 -24.01 6.30
C GLU A 531 -26.37 -23.29 6.00
N ARG A 532 -26.03 -23.07 4.73
CA ARG A 532 -24.80 -22.33 4.34
C ARG A 532 -25.05 -20.89 3.93
N GLN A 533 -26.30 -20.48 3.79
CA GLN A 533 -26.68 -19.10 3.49
C GLN A 533 -25.96 -18.53 2.25
N ILE A 534 -25.82 -19.36 1.20
CA ILE A 534 -25.17 -18.94 -0.05
C ILE A 534 -25.90 -17.75 -0.68
N ALA A 535 -25.14 -16.92 -1.39
CA ALA A 535 -25.67 -15.80 -2.16
C ALA A 535 -26.04 -16.19 -3.59
N GLY A 536 -25.64 -17.38 -4.06
CA GLY A 536 -25.99 -17.87 -5.38
C GLY A 536 -25.25 -19.11 -5.82
N VAL A 537 -25.48 -19.51 -7.07
CA VAL A 537 -24.86 -20.66 -7.72
C VAL A 537 -24.39 -20.31 -9.13
N GLY A 538 -23.40 -21.07 -9.62
CA GLY A 538 -22.96 -21.01 -11.01
C GLY A 538 -22.53 -22.37 -11.54
N ILE A 539 -22.63 -22.60 -12.85
CA ILE A 539 -22.29 -23.90 -13.47
C ILE A 539 -21.77 -23.75 -14.90
N ASP A 540 -20.98 -24.72 -15.38
CA ASP A 540 -20.48 -24.79 -16.76
C ASP A 540 -21.38 -25.57 -17.75
N THR A 541 -22.58 -25.97 -17.32
CA THR A 541 -23.61 -26.62 -18.15
C THR A 541 -24.65 -25.63 -18.64
N HIS A 542 -25.63 -26.11 -19.42
CA HIS A 542 -26.65 -25.24 -20.02
C HIS A 542 -27.59 -24.59 -19.00
N GLY A 543 -27.77 -25.21 -17.83
CA GLY A 543 -28.53 -24.67 -16.71
C GLY A 543 -28.08 -25.25 -15.36
N VAL A 544 -28.41 -24.56 -14.26
CA VAL A 544 -28.08 -25.06 -12.90
C VAL A 544 -28.94 -26.27 -12.50
N ASP A 545 -30.12 -26.39 -13.11
CA ASP A 545 -30.95 -27.59 -13.09
C ASP A 545 -30.33 -28.67 -13.98
N SER A 546 -30.38 -29.95 -13.58
CA SER A 546 -29.91 -31.04 -14.45
C SER A 546 -30.72 -31.11 -15.74
N GLY A 547 -30.16 -31.64 -16.83
CA GLY A 547 -30.86 -31.73 -18.12
C GLY A 547 -32.19 -32.50 -18.11
N LEU A 548 -32.40 -33.38 -17.12
CA LEU A 548 -33.65 -34.11 -16.92
C LEU A 548 -34.70 -33.34 -16.10
N ASP A 549 -34.32 -32.25 -15.43
CA ASP A 549 -35.25 -31.41 -14.67
C ASP A 549 -35.91 -30.38 -15.59
N THR A 550 -37.20 -30.59 -15.84
CA THR A 550 -38.04 -29.69 -16.65
C THR A 550 -38.88 -28.73 -15.80
N THR A 551 -38.73 -28.80 -14.47
CA THR A 551 -39.46 -27.98 -13.50
C THR A 551 -38.68 -26.76 -13.03
N PHE A 552 -37.39 -26.69 -13.36
CA PHE A 552 -36.47 -25.61 -12.95
C PHE A 552 -36.44 -25.44 -11.41
N ALA A 553 -36.43 -26.56 -10.69
CA ALA A 553 -36.57 -26.56 -9.24
C ALA A 553 -35.46 -25.76 -8.55
N ILE A 554 -34.24 -25.82 -9.06
CA ILE A 554 -33.08 -25.11 -8.53
C ILE A 554 -33.22 -23.62 -8.74
N ASN A 555 -33.55 -23.21 -9.98
CA ASN A 555 -33.81 -21.82 -10.31
C ASN A 555 -34.91 -21.23 -9.42
N HIS A 556 -36.02 -21.95 -9.23
CA HIS A 556 -37.09 -21.53 -8.31
C HIS A 556 -36.57 -21.34 -6.87
N ILE A 557 -35.87 -22.32 -6.29
CA ILE A 557 -35.40 -22.22 -4.91
C ILE A 557 -34.41 -21.05 -4.72
N VAL A 558 -33.44 -20.89 -5.64
CA VAL A 558 -32.41 -19.86 -5.52
C VAL A 558 -33.01 -18.47 -5.71
N LEU A 559 -33.87 -18.30 -6.73
CA LEU A 559 -34.44 -17.03 -7.17
C LEU A 559 -35.73 -16.61 -6.45
N GLU A 560 -36.15 -17.31 -5.39
CA GLU A 560 -37.16 -16.81 -4.45
C GLU A 560 -36.73 -15.45 -3.85
N LYS A 561 -35.42 -15.20 -3.80
CA LYS A 561 -34.79 -13.91 -3.45
C LYS A 561 -33.86 -13.49 -4.60
N PRO A 562 -33.46 -12.21 -4.70
CA PRO A 562 -32.53 -11.73 -5.72
C PRO A 562 -31.09 -12.23 -5.47
N ARG A 563 -30.88 -13.53 -5.59
CA ARG A 563 -29.60 -14.22 -5.53
C ARG A 563 -28.98 -14.34 -6.93
N ILE A 564 -27.72 -14.76 -6.97
CA ILE A 564 -26.97 -14.97 -8.21
C ILE A 564 -27.26 -16.38 -8.77
N VAL A 565 -27.59 -16.48 -10.06
CA VAL A 565 -27.64 -17.76 -10.80
C VAL A 565 -26.91 -17.56 -12.12
N LEU A 566 -25.77 -18.21 -12.30
CA LEU A 566 -24.93 -18.12 -13.49
C LEU A 566 -24.92 -19.43 -14.26
N GLU A 567 -25.20 -19.37 -15.55
CA GLU A 567 -25.25 -20.56 -16.41
C GLU A 567 -24.27 -20.41 -17.57
N ASN A 568 -23.81 -21.54 -18.13
CA ASN A 568 -22.83 -21.59 -19.20
C ASN A 568 -21.50 -20.87 -18.86
N LEU A 569 -20.94 -21.10 -17.67
CA LEU A 569 -19.61 -20.60 -17.32
C LEU A 569 -18.49 -21.36 -18.04
N THR A 570 -17.33 -20.73 -18.20
CA THR A 570 -16.12 -21.34 -18.76
C THR A 570 -14.89 -21.08 -17.89
N ASN A 571 -13.76 -21.71 -18.21
CA ASN A 571 -12.48 -21.57 -17.51
C ASN A 571 -12.53 -21.92 -16.01
N LEU A 572 -13.51 -22.73 -15.57
CA LEU A 572 -13.60 -23.17 -14.17
C LEU A 572 -12.42 -24.07 -13.79
N ASP A 573 -11.79 -24.73 -14.77
CA ASP A 573 -10.55 -25.51 -14.63
C ASP A 573 -9.35 -24.70 -14.14
N LYS A 574 -9.39 -23.38 -14.29
CA LYS A 574 -8.30 -22.46 -13.93
C LYS A 574 -8.46 -21.89 -12.53
N LEU A 575 -9.62 -22.06 -11.91
CA LEU A 575 -9.93 -21.50 -10.60
C LEU A 575 -9.39 -22.40 -9.47
N PRO A 576 -8.88 -21.82 -8.38
CA PRO A 576 -8.68 -22.56 -7.14
C PRO A 576 -10.04 -22.93 -6.52
N SER A 577 -10.07 -23.88 -5.58
CA SER A 577 -11.32 -24.23 -4.90
C SER A 577 -11.92 -23.09 -4.07
N LYS A 578 -11.09 -22.20 -3.52
CA LYS A 578 -11.51 -21.08 -2.66
C LYS A 578 -10.61 -19.86 -2.88
N GLY A 579 -11.00 -18.73 -2.28
CA GLY A 579 -10.34 -17.46 -2.50
C GLY A 579 -10.59 -16.98 -3.92
N ILE A 580 -11.86 -16.94 -4.34
CA ILE A 580 -12.32 -16.42 -5.63
C ILE A 580 -13.23 -15.22 -5.41
N MET A 581 -13.07 -14.19 -6.23
CA MET A 581 -13.91 -13.01 -6.25
C MET A 581 -14.45 -12.85 -7.66
N LEU A 582 -15.77 -12.82 -7.77
CA LEU A 582 -16.47 -12.63 -9.04
C LEU A 582 -16.82 -11.16 -9.20
N ALA A 583 -16.55 -10.61 -10.38
CA ALA A 583 -17.20 -9.40 -10.87
C ALA A 583 -18.16 -9.78 -11.99
N ILE A 584 -19.45 -9.58 -11.74
CA ILE A 584 -20.56 -10.01 -12.59
C ILE A 584 -21.14 -8.76 -13.26
N ALA A 585 -20.96 -8.61 -14.57
CA ALA A 585 -21.32 -7.42 -15.32
C ALA A 585 -22.44 -7.71 -16.35
N PRO A 586 -23.71 -7.70 -15.94
CA PRO A 586 -24.83 -7.90 -16.86
C PRO A 586 -25.09 -6.65 -17.70
N LEU A 587 -25.71 -6.82 -18.85
CA LEU A 587 -26.38 -5.72 -19.52
C LEU A 587 -27.59 -5.31 -18.66
N LEU A 588 -27.70 -4.03 -18.33
CA LEU A 588 -28.81 -3.54 -17.51
C LEU A 588 -30.08 -3.41 -18.36
N LEU A 589 -30.78 -4.53 -18.51
CA LEU A 589 -32.05 -4.64 -19.23
C LEU A 589 -33.20 -4.27 -18.31
N ARG A 590 -33.92 -3.20 -18.64
CA ARG A 590 -35.04 -2.72 -17.82
C ARG A 590 -36.12 -3.79 -17.67
N GLY A 591 -36.34 -4.27 -16.45
CA GLY A 591 -37.30 -5.34 -16.15
C GLY A 591 -36.93 -6.70 -16.73
N GLY A 592 -35.65 -6.93 -17.06
CA GLY A 592 -35.18 -8.16 -17.69
C GLY A 592 -35.37 -9.39 -16.81
N SER A 593 -35.74 -10.51 -17.43
CA SER A 593 -35.81 -11.85 -16.82
C SER A 593 -34.43 -12.42 -16.53
N GLY A 594 -33.44 -11.99 -17.31
CA GLY A 594 -32.02 -12.24 -17.07
C GLY A 594 -31.19 -11.27 -17.89
N SER A 595 -29.92 -11.61 -18.09
CA SER A 595 -29.07 -10.90 -19.04
C SER A 595 -27.87 -11.76 -19.44
N PRO A 596 -27.39 -11.67 -20.70
CA PRO A 596 -26.03 -12.05 -21.04
C PRO A 596 -25.06 -11.27 -20.14
N VAL A 597 -23.99 -11.93 -19.69
CA VAL A 597 -23.17 -11.40 -18.60
C VAL A 597 -21.68 -11.63 -18.84
N GLY A 598 -20.89 -10.58 -18.61
CA GLY A 598 -19.45 -10.70 -18.47
C GLY A 598 -19.10 -11.08 -17.03
N VAL A 599 -18.52 -12.25 -16.82
CA VAL A 599 -18.04 -12.70 -15.50
C VAL A 599 -16.52 -12.70 -15.50
N LEU A 600 -15.94 -11.96 -14.57
CA LEU A 600 -14.51 -12.01 -14.28
C LEU A 600 -14.29 -12.70 -12.95
N ALA A 601 -13.31 -13.60 -12.89
CA ALA A 601 -12.80 -14.14 -11.64
C ALA A 601 -11.41 -13.58 -11.37
N LEU A 602 -11.24 -13.04 -10.16
CA LEU A 602 -9.95 -12.71 -9.57
C LEU A 602 -9.59 -13.87 -8.63
N PHE A 603 -8.31 -14.30 -8.54
CA PHE A 603 -7.80 -15.32 -7.59
C PHE A 603 -6.27 -15.34 -7.47
#